data_AF-A0A382HHA8-F1
#
_entry.id   AF-A0A382HHA8-F1
#
_cell.length_a   1.000
_cell.length_b   1.000
_cell.length_c   1.000
_cell.angle_alpha   90.00
_cell.angle_beta   90.00
_cell.angle_gamma   90.00
#
_symmetry.space_group_name_H-M   'P 1'
#
loop_
_entity.id
_entity.type
_entity.pdbx_description
1 polymer ?
#
loop_
_entity_poly.entity_id
_entity_poly.type
_entity_poly.pdbx_seq_one_letter_code
_entity_poly.pdbx_strand_id
1 'polypeptide(L)' 'FPTHVFKTVVPRNIDIAAAPSDGAPITLLKKPTSGKANKGSQAYWALAKEAHRRVLKIRQKYGINEPSRLRQHRLRTNE' A
#
# COMPACT_ATOMS: atom_id res chain seq x y z
N PHE A 1 22.35 6.84 0.83
CA PHE A 1 21.36 5.81 0.43
C PHE A 1 20.58 5.08 1.55
N PRO A 2 21.02 4.94 2.83
CA PRO A 2 20.38 4.01 3.77
C PRO A 2 18.87 4.24 4.01
N THR A 3 18.41 5.48 3.86
CA THR A 3 17.01 5.88 4.11
C THR A 3 16.14 5.91 2.85
N HIS A 4 16.76 5.85 1.66
CA HIS A 4 16.05 6.04 0.39
C HIS A 4 15.51 4.72 -0.16
N VAL A 5 16.15 3.59 0.18
CA VAL A 5 15.71 2.25 -0.23
C VAL A 5 14.63 1.74 0.73
N PHE A 6 13.62 1.04 0.20
CA PHE A 6 12.60 0.35 1.00
C PHE A 6 13.19 -0.84 1.76
N LYS A 7 12.74 -1.07 2.99
CA LYS A 7 13.12 -2.27 3.75
C LYS A 7 12.34 -3.48 3.26
N THR A 8 11.12 -3.27 2.77
CA THR A 8 10.29 -4.33 2.20
C THR A 8 10.83 -4.73 0.83
N VAL A 9 11.11 -6.02 0.68
CA VAL A 9 11.52 -6.63 -0.59
C VAL A 9 10.32 -7.36 -1.20
N VAL A 10 10.11 -7.18 -2.51
CA VAL A 10 9.14 -7.97 -3.28
C VAL A 10 9.89 -9.09 -4.00
N PRO A 11 9.73 -10.36 -3.58
CA PRO A 11 10.41 -11.46 -4.24
C PRO A 11 9.78 -11.78 -5.60
N ARG A 12 10.57 -12.36 -6.51
CA ARG A 12 10.05 -12.95 -7.74
C ARG A 12 9.08 -14.08 -7.38
N ASN A 13 7.87 -14.05 -7.93
CA ASN A 13 6.81 -15.01 -7.63
C ASN A 13 5.99 -15.30 -8.89
N ILE A 14 5.72 -16.58 -9.17
CA ILE A 14 4.95 -17.04 -10.33
C ILE A 14 3.51 -16.53 -10.31
N ASP A 15 2.88 -16.45 -9.14
CA ASP A 15 1.51 -15.96 -9.00
C ASP A 15 1.40 -14.47 -9.33
N ILE A 16 2.44 -13.71 -8.98
CA ILE A 16 2.54 -12.29 -9.35
C ILE A 16 2.68 -12.16 -10.86
N ALA A 17 3.49 -13.03 -11.48
CA ALA A 17 3.71 -13.02 -12.93
C ALA A 17 2.48 -13.47 -13.74
N ALA A 18 1.63 -14.32 -13.17
CA ALA A 18 0.39 -14.78 -13.79
C ALA A 18 -0.76 -13.78 -13.65
N ALA A 19 -0.79 -12.97 -12.58
CA ALA A 19 -1.86 -12.02 -12.29
C ALA A 19 -2.24 -11.08 -13.47
N PRO A 20 -1.30 -10.55 -14.29
CA PRO A 20 -1.65 -9.76 -15.47
C PRO A 20 -2.50 -10.51 -16.49
N SER A 21 -2.33 -11.82 -16.64
CA SER A 21 -3.16 -12.64 -17.55
C SER A 21 -4.61 -12.72 -17.09
N ASP A 22 -4.85 -12.69 -15.78
CA ASP A 22 -6.20 -12.65 -15.19
C ASP A 22 -6.80 -11.24 -15.18
N GLY A 23 -6.06 -10.23 -15.64
CA GLY A 23 -6.55 -8.85 -15.78
C GLY A 23 -6.65 -8.05 -14.47
N ALA A 24 -6.07 -8.51 -13.37
CA ALA A 24 -6.09 -7.78 -12.10
C ALA A 24 -4.80 -7.98 -11.28
N PRO A 25 -4.43 -7.03 -10.41
CA PRO A 25 -3.25 -7.17 -9.57
C PRO A 25 -3.42 -8.31 -8.55
N ILE A 26 -2.29 -8.94 -8.20
CA ILE A 26 -2.22 -10.06 -7.23
C ILE A 26 -2.87 -9.73 -5.88
N THR A 27 -2.86 -8.46 -5.46
CA THR A 27 -3.47 -8.00 -4.20
C THR A 27 -4.99 -7.98 -4.23
N LEU A 28 -5.60 -7.85 -5.41
CA LEU A 28 -7.05 -7.97 -5.60
C LEU A 28 -7.46 -9.42 -5.83
N LEU A 29 -6.73 -10.14 -6.68
CA LEU A 29 -7.00 -11.55 -7.00
C LEU A 29 -6.81 -12.46 -5.78
N LYS A 30 -5.73 -12.27 -5.04
CA LYS A 30 -5.38 -13.05 -3.84
C LYS A 30 -5.22 -12.09 -2.67
N LYS A 31 -6.34 -11.76 -2.01
CA LYS A 31 -6.36 -10.75 -0.92
C LYS A 31 -5.27 -11.02 0.14
N PRO A 32 -4.46 -10.01 0.52
CA PRO A 32 -3.36 -10.19 1.47
C PRO A 32 -3.82 -10.40 2.93
N THR A 33 -5.10 -10.18 3.22
CA THR A 33 -5.71 -10.25 4.55
C THR A 33 -6.48 -11.55 4.81
N SER A 34 -6.56 -12.45 3.84
CA SER A 34 -7.21 -13.75 4.03
C SER A 34 -6.30 -14.73 4.78
N GLY A 35 -6.89 -15.70 5.50
CA GLY A 35 -6.13 -16.68 6.30
C GLY A 35 -5.16 -17.57 5.50
N LYS A 36 -5.30 -17.63 4.18
CA LYS A 36 -4.39 -18.29 3.24
C LYS A 36 -3.82 -17.30 2.21
N ALA A 37 -3.39 -16.13 2.68
CA ALA A 37 -2.90 -15.07 1.82
C ALA A 37 -1.64 -15.48 1.05
N ASN A 38 -1.61 -15.12 -0.23
CA ASN A 38 -0.47 -15.35 -1.10
C ASN A 38 0.74 -14.50 -0.66
N LYS A 39 1.93 -15.08 -0.60
CA LYS A 39 3.16 -14.39 -0.18
C LYS A 39 3.51 -13.18 -1.06
N GLY A 40 3.26 -13.26 -2.37
CA GLY A 40 3.45 -12.16 -3.31
C GLY A 40 2.49 -11.00 -3.05
N SER A 41 1.22 -11.32 -2.81
CA SER A 41 0.21 -10.33 -2.39
C SER A 41 0.59 -9.63 -1.08
N GLN A 42 1.05 -10.40 -0.08
CA GLN A 42 1.51 -9.86 1.20
C GLN A 42 2.73 -8.94 1.04
N ALA A 43 3.66 -9.27 0.14
CA ALA A 43 4.83 -8.44 -0.11
C ALA A 43 4.47 -7.05 -0.66
N TYR A 44 3.59 -6.99 -1.67
CA TYR A 44 3.08 -5.72 -2.18
C TYR A 44 2.28 -4.94 -1.13
N TRP A 45 1.48 -5.64 -0.31
CA TRP A 45 0.73 -5.02 0.79
C TRP A 45 1.66 -4.43 1.86
N ALA A 46 2.75 -5.12 2.19
CA ALA A 46 3.77 -4.63 3.11
C ALA A 46 4.50 -3.41 2.56
N LEU A 47 4.85 -3.44 1.27
CA LEU A 47 5.53 -2.33 0.59
C LEU A 47 4.65 -1.07 0.60
N ALA A 48 3.37 -1.21 0.28
CA ALA A 48 2.41 -0.12 0.31
C ALA A 48 2.29 0.50 1.72
N LYS A 49 2.23 -0.35 2.77
CA LYS A 49 2.21 0.11 4.17
C LYS A 49 3.49 0.86 4.56
N GLU A 50 4.65 0.38 4.12
CA GLU A 50 5.92 1.06 4.37
C GLU A 50 5.97 2.43 3.67
N ALA A 51 5.61 2.49 2.39
CA ALA A 51 5.54 3.74 1.63
C ALA A 51 4.60 4.75 2.29
N HIS A 52 3.39 4.32 2.67
CA HIS A 52 2.44 5.18 3.37
C HIS A 52 3.02 5.75 4.68
N ARG A 53 3.66 4.91 5.51
CA ARG A 53 4.30 5.36 6.75
C ARG A 53 5.44 6.35 6.51
N ARG A 54 6.25 6.14 5.46
CA ARG A 54 7.33 7.07 5.09
C ARG A 54 6.77 8.43 4.66
N VAL A 55 5.71 8.43 3.85
CA VAL A 55 5.01 9.66 3.44
C VAL A 55 4.43 10.41 4.65
N LEU A 56 3.78 9.71 5.58
CA LEU A 56 3.28 10.33 6.81
C LEU A 56 4.38 10.98 7.65
N LYS A 57 5.53 10.32 7.78
CA LYS A 57 6.71 10.91 8.47
C LYS A 57 7.22 12.17 7.79
N ILE A 58 7.29 12.16 6.46
CA ILE A 58 7.69 13.34 5.68
C ILE A 58 6.69 14.48 5.90
N ARG A 59 5.39 14.20 5.80
CA ARG A 59 4.33 15.19 6.03
C ARG A 59 4.42 15.81 7.41
N GLN A 60 4.59 14.99 8.45
CA GLN A 60 4.77 15.48 9.82
C GLN A 60 6.01 16.36 9.96
N LYS A 61 7.14 15.98 9.33
CA LYS A 61 8.37 16.80 9.33
C LYS A 61 8.14 18.21 8.78
N TYR A 62 7.26 18.36 7.80
CA TYR A 62 6.93 19.65 7.18
C TYR A 62 5.65 20.29 7.74
N GLY A 63 5.10 19.80 8.86
CA GLY A 63 3.91 20.37 9.49
C GLY A 63 2.60 20.17 8.70
N ILE A 64 2.58 19.25 7.73
CA ILE A 64 1.41 18.99 6.89
C ILE A 64 0.45 18.07 7.65
N ASN A 65 -0.60 18.66 8.24
CA ASN A 65 -1.68 17.95 8.92
C ASN A 65 -2.92 17.86 8.02
N GLU A 66 -2.92 16.93 7.07
CA GLU A 66 -4.11 16.65 6.26
C GLU A 66 -5.19 15.95 7.12
N PRO A 67 -6.40 16.49 7.23
CA PRO A 67 -7.51 15.77 7.87
C PRO A 67 -7.85 14.50 7.10
N SER A 68 -8.39 13.49 7.79
CA SER A 68 -8.85 12.25 7.18
C SER A 68 -9.69 12.53 5.93
N ARG A 69 -9.48 11.79 4.84
CA ARG A 69 -10.28 11.92 3.61
C ARG A 69 -11.78 11.77 3.87
N LEU A 70 -12.17 10.93 4.84
CA LEU A 70 -13.57 10.78 5.25
C LEU A 70 -14.10 12.06 5.93
N ARG A 71 -13.25 12.72 6.73
CA ARG A 71 -13.57 14.01 7.34
C ARG A 71 -13.65 15.09 6.27
N GLN A 72 -12.71 15.15 5.34
CA GLN A 72 -12.73 16.09 4.20
C GLN A 72 -13.99 15.90 3.34
N HIS A 73 -14.34 14.66 3.02
CA HIS A 73 -15.55 14.35 2.27
C HIS A 73 -16.80 14.82 3.02
N ARG A 74 -16.91 14.51 4.31
CA ARG A 74 -18.04 14.96 5.15
C ARG A 74 -18.15 16.48 5.19
N LEU A 75 -17.02 17.20 5.34
CA LEU A 75 -17.01 18.66 5.31
C LEU A 75 -17.49 19.19 3.96
N ARG A 76 -17.09 18.55 2.85
CA ARG A 76 -17.47 18.93 1.49
C ARG A 76 -18.94 18.64 1.16
N THR A 77 -19.54 17.59 1.73
CA THR A 77 -20.93 17.20 1.45
C THR A 77 -21.95 17.76 2.44
N ASN A 78 -21.49 18.39 3.52
CA ASN A 78 -22.34 19.02 4.53
C ASN A 78 -22.45 20.55 4.35
N GLU A 79 -21.97 21.09 3.23
CA GLU A 79 -22.34 22.40 2.67
C GLU A 79 -23.37 22.19 1.56
#